data_AF-A0A7X8YP48-F1
#
_entry.id   AF-A0A7X8YP48-F1
#
_cell.length_a   1.000
_cell.length_b   1.000
_cell.length_c   1.000
_cell.angle_alpha   90.00
_cell.angle_beta   90.00
_cell.angle_gamma   90.00
#
_symmetry.space_group_name_H-M   'P 1'
#
loop_
_entity.id
_entity.type
_entity.pdbx_description
1 polymer ?
#
loop_
_entity_poly.entity_id
_entity_poly.type
_entity_poly.pdbx_seq_one_letter_code
_entity_poly.pdbx_strand_id
1 'polypeptide(L)'
;MVQQMEERHSIWIRIFHWTNMVAITVLCLTGFYIHAPESFRIFSSMDTARTIHFGMAYVLCFGVLGRVYYAIVANDAKNIVYAPIKDTKKLPSMIKYYLFLADDHPYYGKYNPGQKAMYTLWLVLAVVMIITGFILYKPYLFVTLAGWLGGYLAVRIIHYLVTWLFVITVMVHVYLDVAEGIPVLKSIFTGKIPKDFHHGYHTDDE
;
A
#
# COMPACT_ATOMS: atom_id res chain seq x y z
N MET A 1 14.53 1.08 33.68
CA MET A 1 15.30 1.83 32.67
C MET A 1 14.32 2.40 31.66
N VAL A 2 14.38 3.70 31.37
CA VAL A 2 13.55 4.30 30.30
C VAL A 2 14.20 3.93 28.97
N GLN A 3 13.49 3.17 28.14
CA GLN A 3 13.98 2.72 26.83
C GLN A 3 14.18 3.95 25.93
N GLN A 4 15.39 4.12 25.36
CA GLN A 4 15.63 5.22 24.44
C GLN A 4 14.88 4.98 23.13
N MET A 5 14.15 5.98 22.67
CA MET A 5 13.34 5.92 21.45
C MET A 5 14.00 6.74 20.34
N GLU A 6 13.97 6.25 19.11
CA GLU A 6 14.40 6.97 17.90
C GLU A 6 13.20 7.24 16.98
N GLU A 7 13.30 8.29 16.15
CA GLU A 7 12.26 8.66 15.20
C GLU A 7 12.37 7.82 13.92
N ARG A 8 11.37 7.00 13.64
CA ARG A 8 11.28 6.14 12.44
C ARG A 8 10.42 6.78 11.35
N HIS A 9 9.30 7.42 11.75
CA HIS A 9 8.31 7.98 10.83
C HIS A 9 7.91 9.40 11.22
N SER A 10 8.12 10.34 10.29
CA SER A 10 7.67 11.71 10.46
C SER A 10 6.14 11.78 10.57
N ILE A 11 5.63 12.86 11.17
CA ILE A 11 4.19 13.09 11.29
C ILE A 11 3.49 13.12 9.92
N TRP A 12 4.15 13.68 8.90
CA TRP A 12 3.61 13.75 7.54
C TRP A 12 3.42 12.38 6.92
N ILE A 13 4.40 11.48 7.07
CA ILE A 13 4.29 10.09 6.59
C ILE A 13 3.10 9.40 7.24
N ARG A 14 2.89 9.59 8.55
CA ARG A 14 1.78 9.00 9.29
C ARG A 14 0.43 9.54 8.81
N ILE A 15 0.30 10.85 8.62
CA ILE A 15 -0.93 11.45 8.09
C ILE A 15 -1.27 10.85 6.72
N PHE A 16 -0.32 10.83 5.77
CA PHE A 16 -0.56 10.24 4.46
C PHE A 16 -0.91 8.75 4.53
N HIS A 17 -0.23 7.99 5.41
CA HIS A 17 -0.51 6.59 5.62
C HIS A 17 -1.95 6.37 6.08
N TRP A 18 -2.38 7.04 7.16
CA TRP A 18 -3.72 6.87 7.73
C TRP A 18 -4.82 7.36 6.79
N THR A 19 -4.60 8.49 6.12
CA THR A 19 -5.55 9.00 5.10
C THR A 19 -5.72 7.98 3.97
N ASN A 20 -4.62 7.45 3.42
CA ASN A 20 -4.68 6.47 2.34
C ASN A 20 -5.30 5.15 2.81
N MET A 21 -4.96 4.69 4.02
CA MET A 21 -5.53 3.46 4.59
C MET A 21 -7.05 3.57 4.70
N VAL A 22 -7.57 4.64 5.31
CA VAL A 22 -9.01 4.86 5.42
C VAL A 22 -9.67 4.93 4.05
N ALA A 23 -9.07 5.68 3.11
CA ALA A 23 -9.60 5.82 1.76
C ALA A 23 -9.68 4.45 1.04
N ILE A 24 -8.61 3.66 1.06
CA ILE A 24 -8.55 2.32 0.44
C ILE A 24 -9.59 1.40 1.07
N THR A 25 -9.70 1.37 2.41
CA THR A 25 -10.68 0.51 3.09
C THR A 25 -12.10 0.85 2.67
N VAL A 26 -12.46 2.14 2.67
CA VAL A 26 -13.82 2.56 2.27
C VAL A 26 -14.06 2.31 0.78
N LEU A 27 -13.07 2.51 -0.09
CA LEU A 27 -13.15 2.21 -1.52
C LEU A 27 -13.38 0.72 -1.78
N CYS A 28 -12.68 -0.17 -1.06
CA CYS A 28 -12.90 -1.60 -1.16
C CYS A 28 -14.32 -1.98 -0.73
N LEU A 29 -14.77 -1.51 0.44
CA LEU A 29 -16.12 -1.82 0.96
C LEU A 29 -17.23 -1.33 0.02
N THR A 30 -17.13 -0.08 -0.44
CA THR A 30 -18.10 0.48 -1.41
C THR A 30 -18.00 -0.20 -2.77
N GLY A 31 -16.80 -0.52 -3.25
CA GLY A 31 -16.55 -1.19 -4.53
C GLY A 31 -17.15 -2.59 -4.58
N PHE A 32 -16.97 -3.39 -3.52
CA PHE A 32 -17.59 -4.71 -3.42
C PHE A 32 -19.12 -4.64 -3.41
N TYR A 33 -19.69 -3.67 -2.69
CA TYR A 33 -21.14 -3.46 -2.73
C TYR A 33 -21.64 -3.04 -4.12
N ILE A 34 -20.92 -2.15 -4.82
CA ILE A 34 -21.28 -1.74 -6.19
C ILE A 34 -21.23 -2.94 -7.16
N HIS A 35 -20.31 -3.88 -6.95
CA HIS A 35 -20.20 -5.09 -7.76
C HIS A 35 -21.30 -6.12 -7.46
N ALA A 36 -21.58 -6.38 -6.18
CA ALA A 36 -22.51 -7.42 -5.73
C ALA A 36 -23.43 -6.90 -4.60
N PRO A 37 -24.41 -6.03 -4.92
CA PRO A 37 -25.22 -5.35 -3.90
C PRO A 37 -26.11 -6.29 -3.09
N GLU A 38 -26.55 -7.40 -3.69
CA GLU A 38 -27.43 -8.39 -3.05
C GLU A 38 -26.66 -9.26 -2.03
N SER A 39 -25.41 -9.60 -2.34
CA SER A 39 -24.58 -10.45 -1.48
C SER A 39 -23.86 -9.69 -0.37
N PHE A 40 -23.70 -8.36 -0.50
CA PHE A 40 -22.86 -7.55 0.38
C PHE A 40 -23.56 -6.29 0.90
N ARG A 41 -24.78 -6.42 1.44
CA ARG A 41 -25.66 -5.30 1.85
C ARG A 41 -25.15 -4.49 3.05
N ILE A 42 -24.14 -3.66 2.84
CA ILE A 42 -23.58 -2.76 3.87
C ILE A 42 -24.17 -1.35 3.80
N PHE A 43 -24.54 -0.88 2.62
CA PHE A 43 -25.06 0.47 2.40
C PHE A 43 -26.57 0.48 2.19
N SER A 44 -27.22 1.57 2.61
CA SER A 44 -28.67 1.77 2.48
C SER A 44 -29.14 1.89 1.03
N SER A 45 -28.28 2.39 0.14
CA SER A 45 -28.59 2.52 -1.28
C SER A 45 -27.35 2.46 -2.18
N MET A 46 -27.56 2.09 -3.44
CA MET A 46 -26.54 2.13 -4.50
C MET A 46 -25.99 3.55 -4.72
N ASP A 47 -26.85 4.57 -4.59
CA ASP A 47 -26.44 5.96 -4.76
C ASP A 47 -25.49 6.43 -3.66
N THR A 48 -25.81 6.09 -2.40
CA THR A 48 -24.94 6.37 -1.25
C THR A 48 -23.57 5.72 -1.41
N ALA A 49 -23.54 4.44 -1.77
CA ALA A 49 -22.27 3.73 -1.96
C ALA A 49 -21.43 4.33 -3.09
N ARG A 50 -22.04 4.66 -4.23
CA ARG A 50 -21.36 5.32 -5.36
C ARG A 50 -20.82 6.70 -4.98
N THR A 51 -21.61 7.50 -4.27
CA THR A 51 -21.20 8.84 -3.83
C THR A 51 -20.00 8.77 -2.89
N ILE A 52 -20.03 7.88 -1.90
CA ILE A 52 -18.91 7.66 -0.98
C ILE A 52 -17.69 7.13 -1.75
N HIS A 53 -17.89 6.18 -2.68
CA HIS A 53 -16.80 5.61 -3.49
C HIS A 53 -16.08 6.69 -4.29
N PHE A 54 -16.82 7.53 -5.02
CA PHE A 54 -16.21 8.60 -5.81
C PHE A 54 -15.56 9.68 -4.93
N GLY A 55 -16.18 10.03 -3.79
CA GLY A 55 -15.58 10.94 -2.82
C GLY A 55 -14.23 10.44 -2.31
N MET A 56 -14.16 9.17 -1.90
CA MET A 56 -12.93 8.55 -1.43
C MET A 56 -11.90 8.32 -2.54
N ALA A 57 -12.33 8.16 -3.79
CA ALA A 57 -11.42 8.06 -4.92
C ALA A 57 -10.60 9.36 -5.10
N TYR A 58 -11.24 10.53 -4.90
CA TYR A 58 -10.52 11.81 -4.90
C TYR A 58 -9.55 11.91 -3.72
N VAL A 59 -9.98 11.51 -2.51
CA VAL A 59 -9.11 11.50 -1.32
C VAL A 59 -7.87 10.62 -1.56
N LEU A 60 -8.05 9.41 -2.11
CA LEU A 60 -6.93 8.53 -2.45
C LEU A 60 -6.02 9.15 -3.52
N CYS A 61 -6.60 9.76 -4.56
CA CYS A 61 -5.83 10.42 -5.61
C CYS A 61 -4.92 11.52 -5.03
N PHE A 62 -5.48 12.43 -4.23
CA PHE A 62 -4.69 13.48 -3.57
C PHE A 62 -3.69 12.93 -2.55
N GLY A 63 -4.06 11.88 -1.81
CA GLY A 63 -3.17 11.24 -0.84
C GLY A 63 -1.99 10.53 -1.48
N VAL A 64 -2.18 9.85 -2.61
CA VAL A 64 -1.10 9.23 -3.40
C VAL A 64 -0.20 10.31 -4.01
N LEU A 65 -0.78 11.33 -4.65
CA LEU A 65 0.00 12.45 -5.21
C LEU A 65 0.82 13.18 -4.14
N GLY A 66 0.22 13.47 -2.99
CA GLY A 66 0.90 14.09 -1.87
C GLY A 66 2.03 13.21 -1.31
N ARG A 67 1.81 11.89 -1.23
CA ARG A 67 2.83 10.94 -0.76
C ARG A 67 4.01 10.84 -1.73
N VAL A 68 3.76 10.83 -3.04
CA VAL A 68 4.79 10.83 -4.09
C VAL A 68 5.58 12.13 -4.06
N TYR A 69 4.89 13.28 -3.97
CA TYR A 69 5.54 14.59 -3.84
C TYR A 69 6.44 14.66 -2.61
N TYR A 70 5.95 14.23 -1.45
CA TYR A 70 6.74 14.19 -0.22
C TYR A 70 7.96 13.26 -0.34
N ALA A 71 7.82 12.10 -1.00
CA ALA A 71 8.95 11.17 -1.21
C ALA A 71 10.08 11.80 -2.05
N ILE A 72 9.73 12.65 -3.03
CA ILE A 72 10.70 13.35 -3.88
C ILE A 72 11.36 14.47 -3.09
N VAL A 73 10.58 15.33 -2.41
CA VAL A 73 11.10 16.49 -1.66
C VAL A 73 11.95 16.06 -0.46
N ALA A 74 11.53 15.03 0.27
CA ALA A 74 12.27 14.50 1.41
C ALA A 74 13.47 13.62 1.00
N ASN A 75 13.70 13.41 -0.31
CA ASN A 75 14.71 12.51 -0.88
C ASN A 75 14.64 11.07 -0.34
N ASP A 76 13.49 10.67 0.22
CA ASP A 76 13.23 9.34 0.79
C ASP A 76 12.88 8.32 -0.32
N ALA A 77 12.67 8.79 -1.55
CA ALA A 77 12.40 7.94 -2.71
C ALA A 77 13.48 6.85 -2.91
N LYS A 78 14.76 7.16 -2.63
CA LYS A 78 15.87 6.20 -2.73
C LYS A 78 15.76 5.03 -1.75
N ASN A 79 15.07 5.22 -0.62
CA ASN A 79 14.89 4.19 0.40
C ASN A 79 13.64 3.33 0.15
N ILE A 80 12.69 3.84 -0.64
CA ILE A 80 11.35 3.27 -0.82
C ILE A 80 11.25 2.52 -2.15
N VAL A 81 11.90 3.01 -3.21
CA VAL A 81 11.82 2.41 -4.55
C VAL A 81 12.58 1.09 -4.60
N TYR A 82 11.92 0.05 -5.11
CA TYR A 82 12.51 -1.27 -5.29
C TYR A 82 13.60 -1.25 -6.38
N ALA A 83 14.81 -1.68 -6.03
CA ALA A 83 15.94 -1.82 -6.95
C ALA A 83 16.05 -3.28 -7.43
N PRO A 84 15.66 -3.60 -8.69
CA PRO A 84 15.50 -4.98 -9.16
C PRO A 84 16.76 -5.85 -9.12
N ILE A 85 17.95 -5.26 -9.07
CA ILE A 85 19.22 -6.01 -9.07
C ILE A 85 19.74 -6.25 -7.64
N LYS A 86 19.51 -5.31 -6.73
CA LYS A 86 20.05 -5.35 -5.35
C LYS A 86 19.07 -5.99 -4.38
N ASP A 87 17.79 -5.64 -4.49
CA ASP A 87 16.77 -6.11 -3.55
C ASP A 87 16.32 -7.55 -3.89
N THR A 88 16.31 -7.97 -5.16
CA THR A 88 15.97 -9.36 -5.55
C THR A 88 16.94 -10.39 -4.97
N LYS A 89 18.23 -10.06 -4.86
CA LYS A 89 19.24 -10.92 -4.24
C LYS A 89 19.01 -11.13 -2.74
N LYS A 90 18.36 -10.16 -2.09
CA LYS A 90 18.03 -10.17 -0.66
C LYS A 90 16.64 -10.78 -0.37
N LEU A 91 15.85 -11.13 -1.39
CA LEU A 91 14.52 -11.77 -1.22
C LEU A 91 14.57 -13.20 -0.66
N PRO A 92 15.48 -14.10 -1.09
CA PRO A 92 15.49 -15.48 -0.59
C PRO A 92 15.75 -15.58 0.91
N SER A 93 16.62 -14.75 1.46
CA SER A 93 16.89 -14.69 2.91
C SER A 93 15.65 -14.20 3.68
N MET A 94 14.96 -13.19 3.15
CA MET A 94 13.73 -12.66 3.73
C MET A 94 12.59 -13.69 3.74
N ILE A 95 12.40 -14.43 2.62
CA ILE A 95 11.38 -15.48 2.52
C ILE A 95 11.64 -16.59 3.53
N LYS A 96 12.89 -17.02 3.69
CA LYS A 96 13.26 -18.04 4.69
C LYS A 96 12.91 -17.59 6.10
N TYR A 97 13.19 -16.34 6.46
CA TYR A 97 12.85 -15.78 7.76
C TYR A 97 11.34 -15.78 8.01
N TYR A 98 10.54 -15.23 7.08
CA TYR A 98 9.08 -15.17 7.27
C TYR A 98 8.37 -16.52 7.17
N LEU A 99 8.99 -17.54 6.55
CA LEU A 99 8.52 -18.92 6.59
C LEU A 99 9.00 -19.70 7.82
N PHE A 100 9.63 -19.02 8.79
CA PHE A 100 10.22 -19.62 9.98
C PHE A 100 11.25 -20.72 9.68
N LEU A 101 11.92 -20.63 8.51
CA LEU A 101 13.00 -21.53 8.10
C LEU A 101 14.39 -21.00 8.49
N ALA A 102 14.47 -19.77 9.00
CA ALA A 102 15.69 -19.16 9.53
C ALA A 102 15.34 -18.36 10.79
N ASP A 103 16.18 -18.47 11.81
CA ASP A 103 15.97 -17.79 13.10
C ASP A 103 16.21 -16.27 13.03
N ASP A 104 16.98 -15.81 12.03
CA ASP A 104 17.35 -14.40 11.87
C ASP A 104 17.51 -14.00 10.39
N HIS A 105 17.57 -12.69 10.11
CA HIS A 105 17.72 -12.12 8.79
C HIS A 105 18.81 -11.03 8.74
N PRO A 106 19.48 -10.84 7.59
CA PRO A 106 20.45 -9.77 7.43
C PRO A 106 19.79 -8.39 7.55
N TYR A 107 20.57 -7.39 7.94
CA TYR A 107 20.15 -5.99 7.97
C TYR A 107 19.84 -5.51 6.54
N TYR A 108 18.62 -4.99 6.33
CA TYR A 108 18.14 -4.55 5.01
C TYR A 108 18.12 -3.02 4.84
N GLY A 109 18.57 -2.27 5.82
CA GLY A 109 18.39 -0.81 5.89
C GLY A 109 17.03 -0.42 6.48
N LYS A 110 16.55 0.78 6.13
CA LYS A 110 15.29 1.34 6.65
C LYS A 110 14.04 0.49 6.31
N TYR A 111 14.04 -0.14 5.14
CA TYR A 111 12.94 -0.97 4.64
C TYR A 111 13.48 -2.26 4.05
N ASN A 112 12.82 -3.38 4.34
CA ASN A 112 13.18 -4.67 3.79
C ASN A 112 12.83 -4.77 2.28
N PRO A 113 13.42 -5.72 1.53
CA PRO A 113 13.17 -5.88 0.09
C PRO A 113 11.68 -6.10 -0.25
N GLY A 114 10.94 -6.81 0.61
CA GLY A 114 9.51 -7.06 0.46
C GLY A 114 8.67 -5.79 0.62
N GLN A 115 9.00 -4.95 1.61
CA GLN A 115 8.37 -3.65 1.84
C GLN A 115 8.60 -2.73 0.65
N LYS A 116 9.83 -2.62 0.14
CA LYS A 116 10.13 -1.82 -1.07
C LYS A 116 9.37 -2.33 -2.30
N ALA A 117 9.33 -3.66 -2.49
CA ALA A 117 8.57 -4.27 -3.58
C ALA A 117 7.09 -3.93 -3.47
N MET A 118 6.52 -4.03 -2.26
CA MET A 118 5.12 -3.72 -2.00
C MET A 118 4.79 -2.25 -2.21
N TYR A 119 5.63 -1.31 -1.76
CA TYR A 119 5.43 0.11 -2.00
C TYR A 119 5.46 0.47 -3.49
N THR A 120 6.40 -0.13 -4.23
CA THR A 120 6.51 0.07 -5.68
C THR A 120 5.30 -0.53 -6.40
N LEU A 121 4.88 -1.74 -6.02
CA LEU A 121 3.69 -2.40 -6.54
C LEU A 121 2.44 -1.55 -6.27
N TRP A 122 2.23 -1.10 -5.03
CA TRP A 122 1.07 -0.30 -4.66
C TRP A 122 0.99 1.04 -5.39
N LEU A 123 2.11 1.68 -5.70
CA LEU A 123 2.10 2.87 -6.54
C LEU A 123 1.57 2.54 -7.94
N VAL A 124 2.04 1.46 -8.55
CA VAL A 124 1.57 1.01 -9.88
C VAL A 124 0.10 0.64 -9.83
N LEU A 125 -0.33 -0.16 -8.84
CA LEU A 125 -1.73 -0.55 -8.69
C LEU A 125 -2.63 0.65 -8.45
N ALA A 126 -2.20 1.62 -7.62
CA ALA A 126 -2.96 2.85 -7.38
C ALA A 126 -3.14 3.65 -8.67
N VAL A 127 -2.11 3.80 -9.49
CA VAL A 127 -2.21 4.46 -10.79
C VAL A 127 -3.20 3.75 -11.71
N VAL A 128 -3.15 2.42 -11.80
CA VAL A 128 -4.11 1.63 -12.59
C VAL A 128 -5.54 1.81 -12.07
N MET A 129 -5.75 1.78 -10.75
CA MET A 129 -7.05 2.02 -10.12
C MET A 129 -7.58 3.42 -10.39
N ILE A 130 -6.73 4.44 -10.32
CA ILE A 130 -7.09 5.83 -10.60
C ILE A 130 -7.53 5.96 -12.07
N ILE A 131 -6.75 5.45 -13.02
CA ILE A 131 -7.06 5.53 -14.45
C ILE A 131 -8.37 4.80 -14.75
N THR A 132 -8.48 3.54 -14.35
CA THR A 132 -9.69 2.73 -14.60
C THR A 132 -10.92 3.29 -13.88
N GLY A 133 -10.75 3.82 -12.66
CA GLY A 133 -11.81 4.48 -11.90
C GLY A 133 -12.34 5.74 -12.59
N PHE A 134 -11.45 6.62 -13.10
CA PHE A 134 -11.87 7.82 -13.83
C PHE A 134 -12.58 7.50 -15.15
N ILE A 135 -12.14 6.47 -15.87
CA ILE A 135 -12.83 5.98 -17.08
C ILE A 135 -14.27 5.55 -16.74
N LEU A 136 -14.46 4.80 -15.66
CA LEU A 136 -15.79 4.33 -15.23
C LEU A 136 -16.64 5.46 -14.64
N TYR A 137 -16.02 6.47 -14.01
CA TYR A 137 -16.73 7.62 -13.42
C TYR A 137 -17.28 8.59 -14.48
N LYS A 138 -16.50 8.87 -15.55
CA LYS A 138 -16.88 9.77 -16.66
C LYS A 138 -16.67 9.08 -18.01
N PRO A 139 -17.52 8.09 -18.38
CA PRO A 139 -17.31 7.27 -19.58
C PRO A 139 -17.21 8.10 -20.86
N TYR A 140 -18.07 9.12 -21.03
CA TYR A 140 -18.08 9.97 -22.22
C TYR A 140 -16.79 10.80 -22.42
N LEU A 141 -16.06 11.11 -21.35
CA LEU A 141 -14.81 11.88 -21.45
C LEU A 141 -13.63 11.00 -21.88
N PHE A 142 -13.68 9.70 -21.54
CA PHE A 142 -12.56 8.77 -21.70
C PHE A 142 -12.85 7.63 -22.68
N VAL A 143 -13.75 7.84 -23.65
CA VAL A 143 -14.17 6.81 -24.63
C VAL A 143 -12.97 6.21 -25.36
N THR A 144 -12.06 7.05 -25.86
CA THR A 144 -10.85 6.59 -26.58
C THR A 144 -9.99 5.70 -25.70
N LEU A 145 -9.72 6.12 -24.47
CA LEU A 145 -8.90 5.37 -23.52
C LEU A 145 -9.56 4.05 -23.10
N ALA A 146 -10.89 4.05 -22.92
CA ALA A 146 -11.65 2.83 -22.69
C ALA A 146 -11.53 1.88 -23.89
N GLY A 147 -11.54 2.40 -25.12
CA GLY A 147 -11.32 1.62 -26.34
C GLY A 147 -9.97 0.91 -26.38
N TRP A 148 -8.87 1.61 -26.05
CA TRP A 148 -7.52 1.03 -25.97
C TRP A 148 -7.41 -0.10 -24.93
N LEU A 149 -8.19 -0.03 -23.86
CA LEU A 149 -8.22 -1.04 -22.80
C LEU A 149 -9.18 -2.21 -23.08
N GLY A 150 -9.80 -2.27 -24.26
CA GLY A 150 -10.73 -3.34 -24.64
C GLY A 150 -12.21 -3.07 -24.31
N GLY A 151 -12.57 -1.81 -24.06
CA GLY A 151 -13.92 -1.36 -23.77
C GLY A 151 -14.28 -1.36 -22.28
N TYR A 152 -15.47 -0.84 -21.95
CA TYR A 152 -15.90 -0.64 -20.56
C TYR A 152 -16.01 -1.94 -19.75
N LEU A 153 -16.35 -3.06 -20.39
CA LEU A 153 -16.39 -4.36 -19.73
C LEU A 153 -14.99 -4.79 -19.28
N ALA A 154 -14.00 -4.68 -20.17
CA ALA A 154 -12.61 -4.99 -19.86
C ALA A 154 -12.08 -4.08 -18.74
N VAL A 155 -12.36 -2.76 -18.80
CA VAL A 155 -11.98 -1.81 -17.75
C VAL A 155 -12.59 -2.19 -16.39
N ARG A 156 -13.87 -2.61 -16.35
CA ARG A 156 -14.51 -3.08 -15.12
C ARG A 156 -13.85 -4.33 -14.56
N ILE A 157 -13.51 -5.30 -15.42
CA ILE A 157 -12.81 -6.52 -15.02
C ILE A 157 -11.42 -6.18 -14.46
N ILE A 158 -10.65 -5.34 -15.15
CA ILE A 158 -9.33 -4.90 -14.70
C ILE A 158 -9.45 -4.21 -13.33
N HIS A 159 -10.37 -3.26 -13.17
CA HIS A 159 -10.58 -2.56 -11.91
C HIS A 159 -10.91 -3.52 -10.76
N TYR A 160 -11.76 -4.52 -11.03
CA TYR A 160 -12.13 -5.54 -10.05
C TYR A 160 -10.97 -6.48 -9.68
N LEU A 161 -10.21 -6.96 -10.66
CA LEU A 161 -9.04 -7.82 -10.43
C LEU A 161 -7.95 -7.08 -9.65
N VAL A 162 -7.70 -5.81 -9.98
CA VAL A 162 -6.73 -4.97 -9.26
C VAL A 162 -7.21 -4.69 -7.83
N THR A 163 -8.52 -4.55 -7.60
CA THR A 163 -9.09 -4.44 -6.24
C THR A 163 -8.75 -5.67 -5.41
N TRP A 164 -8.93 -6.88 -5.94
CA TRP A 164 -8.55 -8.11 -5.23
C TRP A 164 -7.06 -8.20 -4.95
N LEU A 165 -6.22 -7.81 -5.90
CA LEU A 165 -4.77 -7.76 -5.69
C LEU A 165 -4.39 -6.77 -4.58
N PHE A 166 -5.06 -5.60 -4.51
CA PHE A 166 -4.92 -4.66 -3.39
C PHE A 166 -5.31 -5.30 -2.07
N VAL A 167 -6.47 -5.96 -1.99
CA VAL A 167 -6.93 -6.62 -0.77
C VAL A 167 -5.92 -7.65 -0.29
N ILE A 168 -5.47 -8.56 -1.18
CA ILE A 168 -4.51 -9.61 -0.83
C ILE A 168 -3.19 -9.00 -0.34
N THR A 169 -2.65 -8.00 -1.05
CA THR A 169 -1.37 -7.38 -0.67
C THR A 169 -1.47 -6.57 0.62
N VAL A 170 -2.61 -5.92 0.90
CA VAL A 170 -2.87 -5.28 2.20
C VAL A 170 -2.92 -6.31 3.33
N MET A 171 -3.54 -7.47 3.12
CA MET A 171 -3.54 -8.55 4.11
C MET A 171 -2.12 -9.07 4.39
N VAL A 172 -1.32 -9.26 3.34
CA VAL A 172 0.10 -9.64 3.48
C VAL A 172 0.89 -8.56 4.22
N HIS A 173 0.67 -7.27 3.90
CA HIS A 173 1.31 -6.16 4.60
C HIS A 173 1.04 -6.18 6.11
N VAL A 174 -0.23 -6.29 6.51
CA VAL A 174 -0.61 -6.34 7.93
C VAL A 174 -0.01 -7.58 8.61
N TYR A 175 0.00 -8.73 7.92
CA TYR A 175 0.63 -9.95 8.45
C TYR A 175 2.13 -9.75 8.71
N LEU A 176 2.87 -9.20 7.74
CA LEU A 176 4.30 -8.98 7.88
C LEU A 176 4.63 -8.00 9.02
N ASP A 177 3.84 -6.94 9.16
CA ASP A 177 4.03 -5.97 10.24
C ASP A 177 3.72 -6.56 11.62
N VAL A 178 2.73 -7.44 11.71
CA VAL A 178 2.42 -8.19 12.95
C VAL A 178 3.53 -9.20 13.26
N ALA A 179 4.05 -9.89 12.25
CA ALA A 179 5.15 -10.85 12.40
C ALA A 179 6.48 -10.19 12.82
N GLU A 180 6.75 -8.97 12.34
CA GLU A 180 7.95 -8.20 12.70
C GLU A 180 7.88 -7.63 14.13
N GLY A 181 6.67 -7.50 14.69
CA GLY A 181 6.46 -7.31 16.13
C GLY A 181 5.80 -5.99 16.55
N ILE A 182 5.38 -5.95 17.82
CA ILE A 182 4.64 -4.83 18.42
C ILE A 182 5.35 -3.46 18.31
N PRO A 183 6.69 -3.36 18.45
CA PRO A 183 7.39 -2.07 18.30
C PRO A 183 7.22 -1.47 16.90
N VAL A 184 7.21 -2.30 15.86
CA VAL A 184 7.00 -1.86 14.47
C VAL A 184 5.57 -1.34 14.29
N LEU A 185 4.57 -2.09 14.77
CA LEU A 185 3.17 -1.65 14.75
C LEU A 185 2.95 -0.34 15.52
N LYS A 186 3.57 -0.16 16.69
CA LYS A 186 3.45 1.08 17.45
C LYS A 186 4.08 2.27 16.72
N SER A 187 5.12 2.04 15.91
CA SER A 187 5.85 3.11 15.24
C SER A 187 5.00 3.90 14.24
N ILE A 188 3.98 3.30 13.61
CA ILE A 188 3.10 4.03 12.68
C ILE A 188 2.12 4.96 13.42
N PHE A 189 1.86 4.71 14.70
CA PHE A 189 1.05 5.60 15.54
C PHE A 189 1.93 6.64 16.24
N THR A 190 3.00 6.21 16.91
CA THR A 190 3.84 7.08 17.75
C THR A 190 4.91 7.83 16.95
N GLY A 191 5.28 7.33 15.78
CA GLY A 191 6.43 7.79 14.98
C GLY A 191 7.77 7.28 15.48
N LYS A 192 7.81 6.53 16.59
CA LYS A 192 9.04 6.18 17.30
C LYS A 192 9.20 4.67 17.47
N ILE A 193 10.43 4.19 17.43
CA ILE A 193 10.81 2.81 17.71
C ILE A 193 11.90 2.75 18.80
N PRO A 194 11.98 1.70 19.62
CA PRO A 194 13.09 1.54 20.56
C PRO A 194 14.43 1.41 19.84
N LYS A 195 15.47 2.09 20.34
CA LYS A 195 16.82 2.06 19.75
C LYS A 195 17.50 0.69 19.81
N ASP A 196 17.10 -0.14 20.77
CA ASP A 196 17.58 -1.51 20.98
C ASP A 196 16.77 -2.54 20.18
N PHE A 197 15.89 -2.10 19.29
CA PHE A 197 15.13 -2.99 18.43
C PHE A 197 16.06 -3.72 17.47
N HIS A 198 15.96 -5.05 17.42
CA HIS A 198 16.80 -5.87 16.56
C HIS A 198 16.37 -5.69 15.10
N HIS A 199 17.23 -5.06 14.29
CA HIS A 199 16.97 -4.81 12.86
C HIS A 199 17.53 -5.90 11.93
N GLY A 200 17.98 -7.01 12.48
CA GLY A 200 18.72 -8.06 11.78
C GLY A 200 20.23 -7.94 11.99
N TYR A 201 20.96 -9.01 11.66
CA TYR A 201 22.42 -9.02 11.80
C TYR A 201 23.12 -8.27 10.66
N HIS A 202 24.17 -7.52 10.97
CA HIS A 202 25.02 -6.90 9.96
C HIS A 202 25.95 -7.97 9.38
N THR A 203 25.93 -8.13 8.05
CA THR A 203 26.94 -8.93 7.33
C THR A 203 28.17 -8.07 7.10
N ASP A 204 29.38 -8.61 7.26
CA ASP A 204 30.67 -7.91 7.15
C ASP A 204 30.97 -7.27 5.76
N ASP A 205 30.01 -7.32 4.82
CA ASP A 205 30.10 -6.81 3.45
C ASP A 205 29.43 -5.42 3.24
N GLU A 206 29.08 -4.68 4.30
CA GLU A 206 28.59 -3.28 4.23
C GLU A 206 29.56 -2.26 4.83
#